data_AF-A0A2N9G6X7-F1
#
_entry.id   AF-A0A2N9G6X7-F1
#
_cell.length_a   1.000
_cell.length_b   1.000
_cell.length_c   1.000
_cell.angle_alpha   90.00
_cell.angle_beta   90.00
_cell.angle_gamma   90.00
#
_symmetry.space_group_name_H-M   'P 1'
#
loop_
_entity.id
_entity.type
_entity.pdbx_description
1 polymer ?
#
loop_
_entity_poly.entity_id
_entity_poly.type
_entity_poly.pdbx_seq_one_letter_code
_entity_poly.pdbx_strand_id
1 'polypeptide(L)'
;MGEKRFVISIKEGVYEETVRIPLEKKNVVFLGDGMGKTVITGSLNVGQPGISTYNTATVAVLGDGFMASGLTIQNTAGPDAHQAVAFRSASDLSVIENCEFIGNQDTLYAQSLRPRQVNPEKGENNALTAHGRTDPAQSTGFVFQNCLINGTQEYMALYNSKPQVHKNYLGRPWKEYSRTVYIHCNFEALVTPQGWMPWSGDFALKTLYYGEFGNSGPGSTLSQRVTWSSQIPAEHI
;
A
#
# COMPACT_ATOMS: atom_id res chain seq x y z
N MET A 1 6.79 0.71 -29.73
CA MET A 1 6.79 -0.77 -29.65
C MET A 1 6.84 -1.12 -28.17
N GLY A 2 5.92 -1.95 -27.67
CA GLY A 2 5.89 -2.30 -26.24
C GLY A 2 7.07 -3.20 -25.86
N GLU A 3 7.75 -2.91 -24.76
CA GLU A 3 8.83 -3.75 -24.26
C GLU A 3 8.32 -5.14 -23.84
N LYS A 4 9.15 -6.17 -24.02
CA LYS A 4 8.77 -7.56 -23.76
C LYS A 4 8.70 -7.82 -22.26
N ARG A 5 7.49 -8.14 -21.75
CA ARG A 5 7.27 -8.54 -20.36
C ARG A 5 7.99 -9.85 -20.02
N PHE A 6 8.55 -9.92 -18.81
CA PHE A 6 9.14 -11.12 -18.23
C PHE A 6 8.21 -11.68 -17.16
N VAL A 7 7.43 -12.71 -17.50
CA VAL A 7 6.40 -13.27 -16.62
C VAL A 7 6.95 -14.40 -15.77
N ILE A 8 6.78 -14.28 -14.46
CA ILE A 8 7.10 -15.29 -13.45
C ILE A 8 5.78 -15.78 -12.86
N SER A 9 5.41 -17.01 -13.22
CA SER A 9 4.29 -17.70 -12.58
C SER A 9 4.76 -18.31 -11.26
N ILE A 10 4.14 -17.92 -10.16
CA ILE A 10 4.45 -18.35 -8.79
C ILE A 10 3.30 -19.26 -8.35
N LYS A 11 3.60 -20.45 -7.85
CA LYS A 11 2.58 -21.44 -7.53
C LYS A 11 1.97 -21.25 -6.15
N GLU A 12 0.86 -21.93 -5.88
CA GLU A 12 0.29 -22.04 -4.54
C GLU A 12 1.38 -22.55 -3.57
N GLY A 13 1.58 -21.85 -2.46
CA GLY A 13 2.69 -22.06 -1.54
C GLY A 13 3.05 -20.81 -0.73
N VAL A 14 3.79 -21.02 0.36
CA VAL A 14 4.35 -19.96 1.21
C VAL A 14 5.86 -19.88 0.96
N TYR A 15 6.33 -18.71 0.55
CA TYR A 15 7.70 -18.42 0.14
C TYR A 15 8.33 -17.48 1.17
N GLU A 16 9.12 -18.00 2.09
CA GLU A 16 9.82 -17.21 3.11
C GLU A 16 11.12 -16.63 2.54
N GLU A 17 11.00 -15.53 1.81
CA GLU A 17 12.12 -14.90 1.11
C GLU A 17 11.99 -13.37 1.01
N THR A 18 13.14 -12.70 0.90
CA THR A 18 13.24 -11.25 0.71
C THR A 18 13.59 -10.95 -0.74
N VAL A 19 12.59 -10.54 -1.53
CA VAL A 19 12.73 -10.34 -2.99
C VAL A 19 13.16 -8.91 -3.31
N ARG A 20 14.09 -8.76 -4.25
CA ARG A 20 14.56 -7.46 -4.76
C ARG A 20 14.53 -7.46 -6.30
N ILE A 21 13.77 -6.52 -6.87
CA ILE A 21 13.71 -6.26 -8.31
C ILE A 21 14.46 -4.95 -8.57
N PRO A 22 15.76 -4.97 -8.88
CA PRO A 22 16.57 -3.77 -9.05
C PRO A 22 16.25 -3.03 -10.37
N LEU A 23 16.82 -1.84 -10.55
CA LEU A 23 16.46 -0.87 -11.60
C LEU A 23 16.58 -1.45 -13.03
N GLU A 24 17.56 -2.33 -13.25
CA GLU A 24 17.82 -3.00 -14.52
C GLU A 24 16.83 -4.12 -14.87
N LYS A 25 15.92 -4.49 -13.96
CA LYS A 25 14.92 -5.55 -14.14
C LYS A 25 13.54 -4.96 -14.47
N LYS A 26 13.42 -4.42 -15.68
CA LYS A 26 12.16 -3.84 -16.19
C LYS A 26 11.15 -4.89 -16.66
N ASN A 27 9.88 -4.51 -16.67
CA ASN A 27 8.73 -5.27 -17.17
C ASN A 27 8.57 -6.68 -16.54
N VAL A 28 8.99 -6.84 -15.28
CA VAL A 28 8.80 -8.08 -14.52
C VAL A 28 7.35 -8.21 -14.07
N VAL A 29 6.74 -9.36 -14.33
CA VAL A 29 5.35 -9.66 -13.95
C VAL A 29 5.34 -10.84 -12.99
N PHE A 30 4.80 -10.67 -11.79
CA PHE A 30 4.50 -11.77 -10.86
C PHE A 30 3.05 -12.19 -11.04
N LEU A 31 2.81 -13.48 -11.28
CA LEU A 31 1.48 -14.04 -11.46
C LEU A 31 1.31 -15.25 -10.52
N GLY A 32 0.58 -15.07 -9.42
CA GLY A 32 0.28 -16.13 -8.46
C GLY A 32 -0.96 -16.94 -8.82
N ASP A 33 -1.15 -18.08 -8.15
CA ASP A 33 -2.36 -18.93 -8.29
C ASP A 33 -3.57 -18.40 -7.47
N GLY A 34 -3.40 -17.32 -6.70
CA GLY A 34 -4.46 -16.60 -5.97
C GLY A 34 -4.00 -15.93 -4.67
N MET A 35 -4.72 -14.87 -4.25
CA MET A 35 -4.57 -14.29 -2.90
C MET A 35 -4.82 -15.36 -1.83
N GLY A 36 -4.02 -15.35 -0.77
CA GLY A 36 -4.03 -16.35 0.31
C GLY A 36 -3.48 -17.73 -0.10
N LYS A 37 -3.27 -18.00 -1.40
CA LYS A 37 -2.71 -19.25 -1.93
C LYS A 37 -1.21 -19.13 -2.21
N THR A 38 -0.83 -18.09 -2.95
CA THR A 38 0.57 -17.75 -3.23
C THR A 38 0.97 -16.64 -2.28
N VAL A 39 1.84 -16.92 -1.31
CA VAL A 39 2.21 -15.97 -0.24
C VAL A 39 3.72 -15.77 -0.20
N ILE A 40 4.20 -14.54 -0.44
CA ILE A 40 5.61 -14.16 -0.20
C ILE A 40 5.69 -13.52 1.18
N THR A 41 6.52 -14.07 2.09
CA THR A 41 6.56 -13.68 3.50
C THR A 41 7.97 -13.35 3.99
N GLY A 42 8.06 -12.38 4.89
CA GLY A 42 9.29 -11.98 5.58
C GLY A 42 8.98 -11.38 6.95
N SER A 43 10.00 -11.00 7.72
CA SER A 43 9.84 -10.49 9.09
C SER A 43 10.86 -9.39 9.47
N LEU A 44 11.52 -8.80 8.46
CA LEU A 44 12.52 -7.75 8.68
C LEU A 44 11.87 -6.49 9.25
N ASN A 45 12.55 -5.85 10.20
CA ASN A 45 12.02 -4.70 10.93
C ASN A 45 13.15 -3.80 11.48
N VAL A 46 12.84 -2.56 11.86
CA VAL A 46 13.87 -1.61 12.36
C VAL A 46 14.29 -1.85 13.82
N GLY A 47 13.59 -2.73 14.56
CA GLY A 47 14.07 -3.23 15.84
C GLY A 47 15.34 -4.10 15.70
N GLN A 48 15.63 -4.61 14.51
CA GLN A 48 16.84 -5.36 14.20
C GLN A 48 18.03 -4.42 13.93
N PRO A 49 19.22 -4.67 14.53
CA PRO A 49 20.39 -3.80 14.38
C PRO A 49 20.77 -3.53 12.92
N GLY A 50 20.93 -2.24 12.57
CA GLY A 50 21.39 -1.80 11.26
C GLY A 50 20.33 -1.80 10.14
N ILE A 51 19.09 -2.19 10.43
CA ILE A 51 18.02 -2.22 9.43
C ILE A 51 17.24 -0.89 9.44
N SER A 52 17.28 -0.16 8.32
CA SER A 52 16.41 0.99 8.08
C SER A 52 15.06 0.56 7.52
N THR A 53 14.01 1.37 7.72
CA THR A 53 12.65 1.11 7.18
C THR A 53 12.67 0.73 5.69
N TYR A 54 13.52 1.37 4.89
CA TYR A 54 13.67 1.10 3.45
C TYR A 54 14.10 -0.35 3.14
N ASN A 55 14.88 -0.96 4.04
CA ASN A 55 15.42 -2.31 3.91
C ASN A 55 14.48 -3.39 4.48
N THR A 56 13.44 -3.02 5.26
CA THR A 56 12.51 -3.98 5.88
C THR A 56 11.54 -4.66 4.91
N ALA A 57 11.40 -4.14 3.69
CA ALA A 57 10.48 -4.65 2.68
C ALA A 57 10.67 -6.16 2.41
N THR A 58 9.62 -6.98 2.52
CA THR A 58 9.65 -8.38 2.03
C THR A 58 9.92 -8.40 0.52
N VAL A 59 9.16 -7.64 -0.27
CA VAL A 59 9.38 -7.46 -1.72
C VAL A 59 9.66 -6.00 -2.03
N ALA A 60 10.81 -5.69 -2.63
CA ALA A 60 11.14 -4.32 -3.03
C ALA A 60 11.43 -4.21 -4.53
N VAL A 61 10.81 -3.22 -5.17
CA VAL A 61 10.79 -3.04 -6.63
C VAL A 61 11.32 -1.65 -7.00
N LEU A 62 12.30 -1.63 -7.90
CA LEU A 62 12.91 -0.44 -8.49
C LEU A 62 12.82 -0.44 -10.02
N GLY A 63 12.78 -1.61 -10.67
CA GLY A 63 12.70 -1.71 -12.14
C GLY A 63 11.31 -1.40 -12.68
N ASP A 64 11.23 -0.49 -13.67
CA ASP A 64 9.98 0.03 -14.26
C ASP A 64 9.09 -1.05 -14.90
N GLY A 65 7.79 -0.78 -14.98
CA GLY A 65 6.80 -1.65 -15.63
C GLY A 65 6.49 -2.93 -14.83
N PHE A 66 6.73 -2.92 -13.51
CA PHE A 66 6.44 -4.08 -12.67
C PHE A 66 4.93 -4.34 -12.60
N MET A 67 4.54 -5.61 -12.68
CA MET A 67 3.14 -6.00 -12.49
C MET A 67 3.04 -7.14 -11.47
N ALA A 68 2.02 -7.13 -10.62
CA ALA A 68 1.71 -8.27 -9.74
C ALA A 68 0.22 -8.57 -9.80
N SER A 69 -0.12 -9.86 -9.93
CA SER A 69 -1.50 -10.34 -9.84
C SER A 69 -1.65 -11.70 -9.17
N GLY A 70 -2.67 -11.85 -8.34
CA GLY A 70 -3.07 -13.13 -7.76
C GLY A 70 -2.15 -13.66 -6.65
N LEU A 71 -1.58 -12.79 -5.81
CA LEU A 71 -0.71 -13.22 -4.69
C LEU A 71 -0.80 -12.33 -3.45
N THR A 72 -0.38 -12.86 -2.31
CA THR A 72 -0.23 -12.13 -1.05
C THR A 72 1.26 -11.80 -0.81
N ILE A 73 1.57 -10.57 -0.39
CA ILE A 73 2.92 -10.22 0.11
C ILE A 73 2.81 -9.74 1.55
N GLN A 74 3.53 -10.36 2.48
CA GLN A 74 3.41 -10.07 3.91
C GLN A 74 4.72 -9.83 4.65
N ASN A 75 4.65 -9.04 5.72
CA ASN A 75 5.68 -8.90 6.74
C ASN A 75 5.10 -9.22 8.12
N THR A 76 5.63 -10.24 8.78
CA THR A 76 5.11 -10.84 10.02
C THR A 76 5.81 -10.36 11.29
N ALA A 77 6.67 -9.32 11.22
CA ALA A 77 7.50 -8.87 12.35
C ALA A 77 6.76 -8.54 13.66
N GLY A 78 5.45 -8.34 13.62
CA GLY A 78 4.63 -8.01 14.79
C GLY A 78 4.52 -6.50 15.06
N PRO A 79 3.65 -6.10 16.00
CA PRO A 79 3.39 -4.68 16.30
C PRO A 79 4.48 -4.02 17.15
N ASP A 80 5.21 -4.81 17.94
CA ASP A 80 6.26 -4.33 18.85
C ASP A 80 7.61 -4.11 18.15
N ALA A 81 7.76 -4.63 16.93
CA ALA A 81 8.99 -4.58 16.14
C ALA A 81 9.21 -3.25 15.40
N HIS A 82 8.33 -2.27 15.60
CA HIS A 82 8.30 -0.98 14.90
C HIS A 82 8.11 -1.16 13.37
N GLN A 83 8.65 -0.27 12.53
CA GLN A 83 8.47 -0.28 11.08
C GLN A 83 8.90 -1.61 10.44
N ALA A 84 8.01 -2.23 9.66
CA ALA A 84 8.19 -3.54 9.03
C ALA A 84 7.38 -3.64 7.72
N VAL A 85 8.04 -3.37 6.59
CA VAL A 85 7.40 -3.28 5.27
C VAL A 85 7.23 -4.67 4.63
N ALA A 86 6.08 -4.96 4.03
CA ALA A 86 5.83 -6.13 3.19
C ALA A 86 6.18 -5.87 1.72
N PHE A 87 5.72 -4.76 1.13
CA PHE A 87 6.20 -4.38 -0.21
C PHE A 87 6.51 -2.90 -0.39
N ARG A 88 7.48 -2.62 -1.24
CA ARG A 88 7.93 -1.26 -1.56
C ARG A 88 8.16 -1.16 -3.07
N SER A 89 7.39 -0.32 -3.77
CA SER A 89 7.70 0.03 -5.16
C SER A 89 8.17 1.48 -5.30
N ALA A 90 9.19 1.68 -6.13
CA ALA A 90 9.57 2.96 -6.73
C ALA A 90 9.67 2.84 -8.26
N SER A 91 9.00 1.83 -8.83
CA SER A 91 8.96 1.49 -10.26
C SER A 91 7.91 2.32 -11.00
N ASP A 92 8.29 2.97 -12.09
CA ASP A 92 7.33 3.66 -12.98
C ASP A 92 6.34 2.65 -13.57
N LEU A 93 5.09 3.06 -13.80
CA LEU A 93 4.06 2.24 -14.45
C LEU A 93 3.79 0.89 -13.74
N SER A 94 3.94 0.85 -12.40
CA SER A 94 3.58 -0.33 -11.61
C SER A 94 2.08 -0.64 -11.68
N VAL A 95 1.70 -1.90 -11.91
CA VAL A 95 0.29 -2.36 -11.87
C VAL A 95 0.12 -3.47 -10.84
N ILE A 96 -0.78 -3.26 -9.88
CA ILE A 96 -1.11 -4.23 -8.83
C ILE A 96 -2.60 -4.54 -8.91
N GLU A 97 -2.95 -5.79 -9.19
CA GLU A 97 -4.32 -6.24 -9.43
C GLU A 97 -4.57 -7.53 -8.64
N ASN A 98 -5.71 -7.72 -7.96
CA ASN A 98 -6.01 -8.99 -7.25
C ASN A 98 -4.84 -9.47 -6.33
N CYS A 99 -4.20 -8.54 -5.61
CA CYS A 99 -3.12 -8.83 -4.67
C CYS A 99 -3.52 -8.42 -3.25
N GLU A 100 -3.03 -9.18 -2.27
CA GLU A 100 -3.23 -8.93 -0.84
C GLU A 100 -1.89 -8.53 -0.20
N PHE A 101 -1.93 -7.70 0.85
CA PHE A 101 -0.72 -7.25 1.53
C PHE A 101 -0.91 -7.17 3.05
N ILE A 102 -0.12 -7.93 3.80
CA ILE A 102 -0.35 -8.13 5.24
C ILE A 102 0.87 -7.69 6.07
N GLY A 103 0.65 -7.01 7.18
CA GLY A 103 1.71 -6.57 8.10
C GLY A 103 1.17 -5.55 9.09
N ASN A 104 2.05 -4.92 9.89
CA ASN A 104 1.67 -3.96 10.92
C ASN A 104 2.10 -2.52 10.60
N GLN A 105 3.16 -1.99 11.23
CA GLN A 105 3.63 -0.63 10.95
C GLN A 105 4.38 -0.58 9.62
N ASP A 106 4.01 0.39 8.76
CA ASP A 106 4.55 0.54 7.39
C ASP A 106 4.38 -0.73 6.51
N THR A 107 3.34 -1.56 6.77
CA THR A 107 3.01 -2.83 6.07
C THR A 107 3.31 -2.83 4.58
N LEU A 108 3.09 -1.74 3.88
CA LEU A 108 3.28 -1.68 2.46
C LEU A 108 3.54 -0.22 2.10
N TYR A 109 4.03 -0.03 0.89
CA TYR A 109 4.14 1.25 0.23
C TYR A 109 3.06 1.24 -0.87
N ALA A 110 1.82 1.59 -0.46
CA ALA A 110 0.53 0.88 -0.69
C ALA A 110 0.09 0.18 0.63
N GLN A 111 -1.13 -0.38 0.92
CA GLN A 111 -1.39 -1.29 2.10
C GLN A 111 -2.74 -2.03 2.07
N SER A 112 -2.82 -3.11 2.87
CA SER A 112 -4.04 -3.59 3.56
C SER A 112 -3.73 -3.72 5.07
N LEU A 113 -4.70 -3.49 5.96
CA LEU A 113 -4.43 -2.93 7.29
C LEU A 113 -4.40 -3.97 8.43
N ARG A 114 -3.29 -3.99 9.20
CA ARG A 114 -3.30 -4.25 10.65
C ARG A 114 -2.58 -3.07 11.37
N PRO A 115 -3.18 -2.42 12.38
CA PRO A 115 -2.47 -1.42 13.19
C PRO A 115 -1.44 -2.08 14.10
N ARG A 116 -0.55 -1.25 14.65
CA ARG A 116 0.32 -1.66 15.75
C ARG A 116 -0.52 -1.77 17.05
N GLN A 117 -0.43 -2.93 17.69
CA GLN A 117 -1.19 -3.29 18.90
C GLN A 117 -0.47 -2.86 20.20
N VAL A 118 0.33 -1.80 20.18
CA VAL A 118 0.96 -1.28 21.40
C VAL A 118 -0.08 -0.47 22.18
N ASN A 119 -0.90 -1.16 22.98
CA ASN A 119 -2.17 -0.70 23.58
C ASN A 119 -3.31 -0.55 22.56
N PRO A 120 -3.87 -1.66 22.01
CA PRO A 120 -4.88 -1.59 20.95
C PRO A 120 -6.13 -0.80 21.39
N GLU A 121 -6.46 -0.79 22.68
CA GLU A 121 -7.58 -0.05 23.26
C GLU A 121 -7.46 1.48 23.19
N LYS A 122 -6.28 2.02 22.86
CA LYS A 122 -6.01 3.45 22.61
C LYS A 122 -6.13 3.84 21.13
N GLY A 123 -6.07 2.87 20.21
CA GLY A 123 -6.08 3.10 18.77
C GLY A 123 -4.84 3.80 18.22
N GLU A 124 -4.75 3.86 16.90
CA GLU A 124 -3.66 4.50 16.14
C GLU A 124 -4.16 5.03 14.80
N ASN A 125 -3.35 5.92 14.19
CA ASN A 125 -3.53 6.44 12.84
C ASN A 125 -2.68 5.62 11.85
N ASN A 126 -3.33 4.80 11.02
CA ASN A 126 -2.70 4.02 9.95
C ASN A 126 -2.88 4.73 8.60
N ALA A 127 -1.87 4.72 7.74
CA ALA A 127 -1.97 5.34 6.42
C ALA A 127 -1.55 4.34 5.34
N LEU A 128 -2.48 4.05 4.42
CA LEU A 128 -2.40 2.94 3.49
C LEU A 128 -1.16 3.11 2.62
N THR A 129 -1.09 4.20 1.87
CA THR A 129 0.09 4.51 1.05
C THR A 129 1.01 5.52 1.72
N ALA A 130 2.28 5.51 1.33
CA ALA A 130 3.24 6.51 1.76
C ALA A 130 4.06 7.11 0.60
N HIS A 131 3.52 7.18 -0.64
CA HIS A 131 4.29 7.36 -1.90
C HIS A 131 5.36 8.48 -1.88
N GLY A 132 6.47 8.23 -2.59
CA GLY A 132 7.77 8.85 -2.32
C GLY A 132 8.40 9.59 -3.49
N ARG A 133 7.61 10.03 -4.47
CA ARG A 133 8.09 10.82 -5.59
C ARG A 133 8.74 12.12 -5.10
N THR A 134 9.99 12.33 -5.47
CA THR A 134 10.78 13.52 -5.08
C THR A 134 10.84 14.58 -6.16
N ASP A 135 10.50 14.24 -7.40
CA ASP A 135 10.62 15.14 -8.55
C ASP A 135 9.34 15.05 -9.41
N PRO A 136 8.75 16.18 -9.84
CA PRO A 136 7.52 16.18 -10.64
C PRO A 136 7.68 15.53 -12.02
N ALA A 137 8.89 15.48 -12.57
CA ALA A 137 9.20 14.86 -13.86
C ALA A 137 9.26 13.32 -13.79
N GLN A 138 9.31 12.72 -12.58
CA GLN A 138 9.22 11.27 -12.42
C GLN A 138 7.80 10.77 -12.78
N SER A 139 7.74 9.67 -13.53
CA SER A 139 6.49 8.96 -13.89
C SER A 139 5.93 8.10 -12.74
N THR A 140 6.57 8.09 -11.57
CA THR A 140 6.23 7.19 -10.46
C THR A 140 4.86 7.50 -9.85
N GLY A 141 4.16 6.46 -9.41
CA GLY A 141 2.88 6.55 -8.70
C GLY A 141 2.41 5.17 -8.24
N PHE A 142 1.51 5.13 -7.27
CA PHE A 142 0.69 3.93 -7.03
C PHE A 142 -0.65 4.05 -7.71
N VAL A 143 -1.03 2.99 -8.43
CA VAL A 143 -2.36 2.78 -8.99
C VAL A 143 -2.91 1.52 -8.36
N PHE A 144 -4.04 1.64 -7.66
CA PHE A 144 -4.86 0.50 -7.26
C PHE A 144 -6.08 0.47 -8.14
N GLN A 145 -6.35 -0.68 -8.75
CA GLN A 145 -7.51 -0.87 -9.59
C GLN A 145 -8.25 -2.14 -9.18
N ASN A 146 -9.57 -2.08 -9.05
CA ASN A 146 -10.44 -3.21 -8.67
C ASN A 146 -10.04 -3.88 -7.33
N CYS A 147 -9.39 -3.16 -6.42
CA CYS A 147 -8.88 -3.71 -5.16
C CYS A 147 -9.94 -3.66 -4.03
N LEU A 148 -9.89 -4.62 -3.11
CA LEU A 148 -10.62 -4.56 -1.83
C LEU A 148 -9.73 -3.92 -0.76
N ILE A 149 -10.17 -2.82 -0.16
CA ILE A 149 -9.49 -2.17 0.96
C ILE A 149 -10.23 -2.54 2.26
N ASN A 150 -9.64 -3.44 3.04
CA ASN A 150 -10.22 -3.99 4.28
C ASN A 150 -9.14 -4.16 5.37
N GLY A 151 -9.55 -4.60 6.56
CA GLY A 151 -8.67 -5.11 7.61
C GLY A 151 -8.81 -6.63 7.77
N THR A 152 -7.86 -7.27 8.47
CA THR A 152 -7.99 -8.70 8.81
C THR A 152 -9.09 -8.92 9.85
N GLN A 153 -9.59 -10.15 10.00
CA GLN A 153 -10.69 -10.46 10.93
C GLN A 153 -10.39 -10.01 12.37
N GLU A 154 -9.15 -10.21 12.84
CA GLU A 154 -8.74 -9.80 14.19
C GLU A 154 -8.71 -8.28 14.32
N TYR A 155 -8.26 -7.56 13.28
CA TYR A 155 -8.28 -6.11 13.31
C TYR A 155 -9.71 -5.55 13.22
N MET A 156 -10.56 -6.10 12.36
CA MET A 156 -11.95 -5.65 12.24
C MET A 156 -12.73 -5.86 13.55
N ALA A 157 -12.40 -6.88 14.35
CA ALA A 157 -12.93 -7.02 15.71
C ALA A 157 -12.51 -5.87 16.64
N LEU A 158 -11.23 -5.46 16.61
CA LEU A 158 -10.73 -4.30 17.37
C LEU A 158 -11.37 -2.99 16.88
N TYR A 159 -11.38 -2.75 15.57
CA TYR A 159 -12.02 -1.58 14.95
C TYR A 159 -13.49 -1.48 15.36
N ASN A 160 -14.27 -2.55 15.24
CA ASN A 160 -15.69 -2.57 15.61
C ASN A 160 -15.92 -2.32 17.11
N SER A 161 -14.97 -2.69 17.99
CA SER A 161 -15.07 -2.42 19.42
C SER A 161 -14.93 -0.92 19.76
N LYS A 162 -14.11 -0.18 19.02
CA LYS A 162 -13.84 1.26 19.23
C LYS A 162 -13.48 2.00 17.92
N PRO A 163 -14.42 2.20 16.98
CA PRO A 163 -14.11 2.78 15.66
C PRO A 163 -13.68 4.26 15.73
N GLN A 164 -13.84 4.90 16.88
CA GLN A 164 -13.41 6.28 17.07
C GLN A 164 -11.91 6.46 17.32
N VAL A 165 -11.21 5.43 17.81
CA VAL A 165 -9.75 5.52 18.06
C VAL A 165 -8.90 4.89 16.95
N HIS A 166 -9.49 3.98 16.17
CA HIS A 166 -8.82 3.34 15.04
C HIS A 166 -9.08 4.12 13.75
N LYS A 167 -8.12 4.96 13.32
CA LYS A 167 -8.23 5.75 12.09
C LYS A 167 -7.34 5.17 11.01
N ASN A 168 -7.94 4.78 9.88
CA ASN A 168 -7.22 4.34 8.69
C ASN A 168 -7.42 5.32 7.55
N TYR A 169 -6.34 5.73 6.90
CA TYR A 169 -6.32 6.65 5.77
C TYR A 169 -5.80 5.89 4.54
N LEU A 170 -6.18 6.31 3.33
CA LEU A 170 -5.67 5.85 2.03
C LEU A 170 -4.20 6.24 1.77
N GLY A 171 -3.65 7.19 2.52
CA GLY A 171 -2.22 7.46 2.48
C GLY A 171 -1.74 8.74 3.13
N ARG A 172 -0.41 8.94 3.09
CA ARG A 172 0.34 10.11 3.57
C ARG A 172 1.55 10.44 2.69
N PRO A 173 1.88 11.72 2.42
CA PRO A 173 2.96 12.04 1.48
C PRO A 173 4.35 11.99 2.10
N TRP A 174 5.12 10.89 1.90
CA TRP A 174 6.50 10.81 2.39
C TRP A 174 7.44 11.84 1.74
N LYS A 175 7.14 12.22 0.48
CA LYS A 175 7.91 13.17 -0.32
C LYS A 175 6.96 14.13 -1.05
N GLU A 176 7.52 15.26 -1.45
CA GLU A 176 6.78 16.46 -1.90
C GLU A 176 5.81 16.20 -3.06
N TYR A 177 6.15 15.30 -3.99
CA TYR A 177 5.35 15.03 -5.19
C TYR A 177 4.57 13.72 -5.13
N SER A 178 4.32 13.19 -3.92
CA SER A 178 3.62 11.93 -3.65
C SER A 178 2.41 11.70 -4.57
N ARG A 179 2.26 10.51 -5.16
CA ARG A 179 1.23 10.23 -6.15
C ARG A 179 0.64 8.84 -5.93
N THR A 180 -0.66 8.79 -5.68
CA THR A 180 -1.44 7.58 -5.37
C THR A 180 -2.84 7.74 -5.95
N VAL A 181 -3.37 6.73 -6.62
CA VAL A 181 -4.76 6.70 -7.08
C VAL A 181 -5.46 5.38 -6.76
N TYR A 182 -6.76 5.45 -6.48
CA TYR A 182 -7.64 4.30 -6.28
C TYR A 182 -8.82 4.37 -7.27
N ILE A 183 -8.96 3.34 -8.10
CA ILE A 183 -9.89 3.28 -9.24
C ILE A 183 -10.76 2.02 -9.12
N HIS A 184 -12.08 2.17 -9.04
CA HIS A 184 -13.04 1.05 -8.90
C HIS A 184 -12.76 0.09 -7.73
N CYS A 185 -12.13 0.58 -6.67
CA CYS A 185 -11.85 -0.19 -5.46
C CYS A 185 -13.08 -0.22 -4.54
N ASN A 186 -13.29 -1.33 -3.81
CA ASN A 186 -14.27 -1.39 -2.72
C ASN A 186 -13.59 -1.02 -1.41
N PHE A 187 -14.09 0.01 -0.72
CA PHE A 187 -13.59 0.48 0.56
C PHE A 187 -14.53 0.05 1.68
N GLU A 188 -14.04 -0.82 2.56
CA GLU A 188 -14.78 -1.20 3.76
C GLU A 188 -14.83 -0.06 4.80
N ALA A 189 -15.67 -0.22 5.83
CA ALA A 189 -16.03 0.86 6.75
C ALA A 189 -14.85 1.42 7.58
N LEU A 190 -13.73 0.70 7.61
CA LEU A 190 -12.52 1.10 8.31
C LEU A 190 -11.83 2.34 7.70
N VAL A 191 -12.12 2.70 6.45
CA VAL A 191 -11.55 3.88 5.79
C VAL A 191 -12.17 5.15 6.39
N THR A 192 -11.32 6.00 6.97
CA THR A 192 -11.69 7.24 7.65
C THR A 192 -12.28 8.24 6.64
N PRO A 193 -13.37 8.98 6.96
CA PRO A 193 -14.06 9.85 6.00
C PRO A 193 -13.16 10.90 5.33
N GLN A 194 -12.16 11.42 6.06
CA GLN A 194 -11.13 12.32 5.55
C GLN A 194 -10.33 11.75 4.36
N GLY A 195 -10.27 10.42 4.22
CA GLY A 195 -9.54 9.70 3.18
C GLY A 195 -8.04 9.71 3.43
N TRP A 196 -7.42 10.88 3.52
CA TRP A 196 -5.96 11.03 3.43
C TRP A 196 -5.39 11.77 4.65
N MET A 197 -4.16 11.46 5.03
CA MET A 197 -3.48 12.02 6.20
C MET A 197 -2.30 12.91 5.77
N PRO A 198 -2.12 14.12 6.35
CA PRO A 198 -0.91 14.90 6.12
C PRO A 198 0.32 14.17 6.69
N TRP A 199 1.49 14.45 6.13
CA TRP A 199 2.76 13.94 6.69
C TRP A 199 3.21 14.77 7.90
N SER A 200 3.27 16.09 7.73
CA SER A 200 3.50 17.07 8.80
C SER A 200 3.06 18.46 8.31
N GLY A 201 2.21 19.16 9.06
CA GLY A 201 1.70 20.48 8.68
C GLY A 201 1.06 20.49 7.28
N ASP A 202 1.46 21.45 6.46
CA ASP A 202 1.04 21.61 5.06
C ASP A 202 2.03 21.04 4.03
N PHE A 203 3.04 20.27 4.48
CA PHE A 203 4.03 19.65 3.59
C PHE A 203 3.38 18.79 2.49
N ALA A 204 3.86 18.95 1.26
CA ALA A 204 3.41 18.27 0.05
C ALA A 204 1.94 18.52 -0.39
N LEU A 205 1.10 19.16 0.42
CA LEU A 205 -0.35 19.24 0.17
C LEU A 205 -0.73 20.06 -1.08
N LYS A 206 0.21 20.84 -1.64
CA LYS A 206 0.04 21.64 -2.87
C LYS A 206 0.64 20.99 -4.12
N THR A 207 1.38 19.88 -3.96
CA THR A 207 2.27 19.30 -4.98
C THR A 207 2.08 17.79 -5.18
N LEU A 208 1.44 17.12 -4.22
CA LEU A 208 1.00 15.73 -4.33
C LEU A 208 -0.16 15.56 -5.33
N TYR A 209 -0.43 14.33 -5.75
CA TYR A 209 -1.63 13.96 -6.48
C TYR A 209 -2.25 12.69 -5.88
N TYR A 210 -3.29 12.87 -5.06
CA TYR A 210 -4.07 11.79 -4.46
C TYR A 210 -5.47 11.75 -5.07
N GLY A 211 -5.75 10.72 -5.85
CA GLY A 211 -6.95 10.60 -6.67
C GLY A 211 -7.84 9.42 -6.30
N GLU A 212 -9.16 9.62 -6.37
CA GLU A 212 -10.17 8.56 -6.27
C GLU A 212 -11.08 8.60 -7.51
N PHE A 213 -11.49 7.44 -8.03
CA PHE A 213 -12.47 7.31 -9.11
C PHE A 213 -13.33 6.05 -8.96
N GLY A 214 -14.66 6.21 -9.05
CA GLY A 214 -15.59 5.08 -9.13
C GLY A 214 -15.52 4.08 -7.97
N ASN A 215 -14.93 4.46 -6.84
CA ASN A 215 -14.78 3.58 -5.67
C ASN A 215 -16.13 3.36 -4.98
N SER A 216 -16.33 2.16 -4.45
CA SER A 216 -17.59 1.70 -3.84
C SER A 216 -17.39 1.25 -2.38
N GLY A 217 -18.47 0.84 -1.72
CA GLY A 217 -18.43 0.39 -0.33
C GLY A 217 -18.58 1.50 0.71
N PRO A 218 -18.80 1.16 2.00
CA PRO A 218 -19.10 2.12 3.05
C PRO A 218 -17.99 3.19 3.28
N GLY A 219 -16.73 2.87 3.00
CA GLY A 219 -15.59 3.78 3.12
C GLY A 219 -15.39 4.76 1.95
N SER A 220 -16.15 4.64 0.86
CA SER A 220 -15.97 5.48 -0.35
C SER A 220 -16.66 6.84 -0.31
N THR A 221 -17.36 7.18 0.78
CA THR A 221 -18.08 8.46 0.90
C THR A 221 -17.14 9.66 0.80
N LEU A 222 -17.32 10.48 -0.24
CA LEU A 222 -16.43 11.58 -0.59
C LEU A 222 -16.69 12.88 0.19
N SER A 223 -17.86 13.06 0.81
CA SER A 223 -18.33 14.35 1.35
C SER A 223 -17.50 14.95 2.49
N GLN A 224 -16.61 14.16 3.09
CA GLN A 224 -15.70 14.60 4.17
C GLN A 224 -14.22 14.47 3.79
N ARG A 225 -13.90 14.14 2.53
CA ARG A 225 -12.52 14.03 2.05
C ARG A 225 -11.79 15.36 2.24
N VAL A 226 -10.50 15.27 2.55
CA VAL A 226 -9.64 16.45 2.67
C VAL A 226 -9.66 17.27 1.37
N THR A 227 -9.70 18.59 1.50
CA THR A 227 -9.83 19.54 0.39
C THR A 227 -8.65 19.56 -0.58
N TRP A 228 -7.53 18.93 -0.21
CA TRP A 228 -6.32 18.75 -1.02
C TRP A 228 -6.24 17.39 -1.73
N SER A 229 -7.28 16.55 -1.61
CA SER A 229 -7.45 15.35 -2.45
C SER A 229 -8.19 15.68 -3.75
N SER A 230 -8.04 14.82 -4.76
CA SER A 230 -8.61 14.99 -6.10
C SER A 230 -9.63 13.90 -6.42
N GLN A 231 -10.63 14.23 -7.23
CA GLN A 231 -11.36 13.24 -8.01
C GLN A 231 -10.68 13.13 -9.38
N ILE A 232 -10.46 11.92 -9.87
CA ILE A 232 -9.83 11.73 -11.17
C ILE A 232 -10.91 12.01 -12.24
N PRO A 233 -10.63 12.83 -13.27
CA PRO A 233 -11.57 13.01 -14.38
C PRO A 233 -11.81 11.71 -15.13
N ALA A 234 -13.03 11.49 -15.63
CA ALA A 234 -13.40 10.23 -16.31
C ALA A 234 -12.63 10.01 -17.62
N GLU A 235 -12.18 11.09 -18.25
CA GLU A 235 -11.31 11.11 -19.43
C GLU A 235 -9.85 10.67 -19.16
N HIS A 236 -9.48 10.46 -17.89
CA HIS A 236 -8.14 10.00 -17.46
C HIS A 236 -8.13 8.54 -16.95
N ILE A 237 -9.18 7.76 -17.23
CA ILE A 237 -9.42 6.39 -16.75
C ILE A 237 -9.45 5.40 -17.92
#